data_AF-A0A918HAG2-F1
#
_entry.id   AF-A0A918HAG2-F1
#
_cell.length_a   1.000
_cell.length_b   1.000
_cell.length_c   1.000
_cell.angle_alpha   90.00
_cell.angle_beta   90.00
_cell.angle_gamma   90.00
#
_symmetry.space_group_name_H-M   'P 1'
#
loop_
_entity.id
_entity.type
_entity.pdbx_description
1 polymer ?
#
loop_
_entity_poly.entity_id
_entity_poly.type
_entity_poly.pdbx_seq_one_letter_code
_entity_poly.pdbx_strand_id
1 'polypeptide(L)'
;MTNRAVDPFFAHVAPDLPRPPVNLLRLGLDPRGLAPPVVNLADVRAVFRARITRQLVKATDPELAALCEELLTADPDPENTTSLSIASDIVLPMVIRLRGREPRLFSTITTFRTPMDITLDEVAIESCYPADAESAAYFAPPGSDSRR
;
A
#
# COMPACT_ATOMS: atom_id res chain seq x y z
N MET A 1 -6.95 18.72 -1.84
CA MET A 1 -5.59 18.64 -2.43
C MET A 1 -5.48 17.30 -3.12
N THR A 2 -5.36 17.26 -4.44
CA THR A 2 -5.15 15.99 -5.17
C THR A 2 -3.66 15.75 -5.27
N ASN A 3 -3.19 14.61 -4.76
CA ASN A 3 -1.84 14.15 -5.03
C ASN A 3 -1.76 13.76 -6.52
N ARG A 4 -1.40 14.70 -7.40
CA ARG A 4 -1.39 14.45 -8.85
C ARG A 4 -0.44 13.31 -9.26
N ALA A 5 0.51 12.94 -8.40
CA ALA A 5 1.40 11.82 -8.63
C ALA A 5 0.67 10.46 -8.55
N VAL A 6 -0.51 10.37 -7.91
CA VAL A 6 -1.30 9.12 -7.87
C VAL A 6 -2.23 8.95 -9.06
N ASP A 7 -2.50 9.99 -9.85
CA ASP A 7 -3.40 9.91 -11.01
C ASP A 7 -3.02 8.81 -12.02
N PRO A 8 -1.73 8.59 -12.37
CA PRO A 8 -1.33 7.51 -13.26
C PRO A 8 -1.67 6.11 -12.75
N PHE A 9 -1.76 5.94 -11.43
CA PHE A 9 -2.10 4.67 -10.80
C PHE A 9 -3.59 4.36 -10.95
N PHE A 10 -4.46 5.37 -11.02
CA PHE A 10 -5.91 5.15 -11.10
C PHE A 10 -6.45 4.93 -12.52
N ALA A 11 -5.63 5.02 -13.55
CA ALA A 11 -6.06 4.93 -14.94
C ALA A 11 -6.82 3.63 -15.31
N HIS A 12 -6.64 2.57 -14.53
CA HIS A 12 -7.22 1.25 -14.75
C HIS A 12 -8.13 0.78 -13.60
N VAL A 13 -8.31 1.62 -12.57
CA VAL A 13 -9.07 1.28 -11.37
C VAL A 13 -10.57 1.45 -11.63
N ALA A 14 -11.37 0.48 -11.17
CA ALA A 14 -12.82 0.57 -11.27
C ALA A 14 -13.37 1.81 -10.54
N PRO A 15 -14.30 2.57 -11.14
CA PRO A 15 -14.69 3.92 -10.67
C PRO A 15 -15.47 3.94 -9.35
N ASP A 16 -15.88 2.78 -8.84
CA ASP A 16 -16.52 2.58 -7.54
C ASP A 16 -15.51 2.43 -6.39
N LEU A 17 -14.30 1.92 -6.64
CA LEU A 17 -13.29 1.68 -5.61
C LEU A 17 -12.68 2.94 -4.97
N PRO A 18 -12.38 4.03 -5.70
CA PRO A 18 -11.83 5.25 -5.11
C PRO A 18 -12.93 6.21 -4.59
N ARG A 19 -14.19 5.76 -4.48
CA ARG A 19 -15.27 6.59 -3.92
C ARG A 19 -15.24 6.56 -2.39
N PRO A 20 -15.41 7.71 -1.71
CA PRO A 20 -15.50 7.73 -0.26
C PRO A 20 -16.68 6.91 0.29
N PRO A 21 -16.53 6.23 1.44
CA PRO A 21 -15.28 6.03 2.17
C PRO A 21 -14.35 5.02 1.44
N VAL A 22 -13.10 5.43 1.20
CA VAL A 22 -12.13 4.62 0.46
C VAL A 22 -11.49 3.61 1.41
N ASN A 23 -11.63 2.32 1.10
CA ASN A 23 -10.90 1.26 1.78
C ASN A 23 -9.61 0.94 1.00
N LEU A 24 -8.45 1.28 1.57
CA LEU A 24 -7.16 1.10 0.90
C LEU A 24 -6.80 -0.39 0.66
N LEU A 25 -7.29 -1.31 1.47
CA LEU A 25 -7.10 -2.75 1.22
C LEU A 25 -7.87 -3.19 -0.01
N ARG A 26 -9.14 -2.78 -0.16
CA ARG A 26 -9.90 -3.04 -1.39
C ARG A 26 -9.27 -2.37 -2.59
N LEU A 27 -8.97 -1.08 -2.48
CA LEU A 27 -8.35 -0.33 -3.57
C LEU A 27 -7.00 -0.92 -3.98
N GLY A 28 -6.19 -1.39 -3.02
CA GLY A 28 -4.86 -1.93 -3.24
C GLY A 28 -4.83 -3.38 -3.75
N LEU A 29 -5.74 -4.23 -3.28
CA LEU A 29 -5.65 -5.69 -3.43
C LEU A 29 -6.77 -6.31 -4.27
N ASP A 30 -7.87 -5.58 -4.54
CA ASP A 30 -8.93 -6.02 -5.46
C ASP A 30 -8.35 -6.13 -6.89
N PRO A 31 -8.63 -7.21 -7.64
CA PRO A 31 -8.20 -7.36 -9.04
C PRO A 31 -8.67 -6.23 -9.97
N ARG A 32 -9.73 -5.49 -9.61
CA ARG A 32 -10.25 -4.31 -10.31
C ARG A 32 -9.64 -3.00 -9.80
N GLY A 33 -8.81 -3.08 -8.76
CA GLY A 33 -8.09 -1.97 -8.14
C GLY A 33 -6.65 -1.85 -8.64
N LEU A 34 -5.75 -1.54 -7.72
CA LEU A 34 -4.32 -1.33 -7.97
C LEU A 34 -3.51 -2.63 -7.98
N ALA A 35 -4.13 -3.80 -7.75
CA ALA A 35 -3.41 -5.07 -7.71
C ALA A 35 -2.74 -5.47 -9.04
N PRO A 36 -3.37 -5.30 -10.23
CA PRO A 36 -2.81 -5.76 -11.50
C PRO A 36 -1.42 -5.22 -11.87
N PRO A 37 -1.09 -3.92 -11.65
CA PRO A 37 0.25 -3.40 -11.94
C PRO A 37 1.30 -3.79 -10.90
N VAL A 38 0.93 -4.32 -9.73
CA VAL A 38 1.89 -4.69 -8.69
C VAL A 38 2.59 -5.99 -9.09
N VAL A 39 3.88 -5.91 -9.37
CA VAL A 39 4.70 -7.05 -9.83
C VAL A 39 4.93 -8.04 -8.69
N ASN A 40 5.22 -7.55 -7.48
CA ASN A 40 5.47 -8.36 -6.28
C ASN A 40 4.21 -8.50 -5.40
N LEU A 41 3.04 -8.72 -6.00
CA LEU A 41 1.75 -8.70 -5.30
C LEU A 41 1.67 -9.73 -4.17
N ALA A 42 2.30 -10.90 -4.31
CA ALA A 42 2.33 -11.92 -3.27
C ALA A 42 3.01 -11.40 -1.99
N ASP A 43 4.14 -10.71 -2.12
CA ASP A 43 4.88 -10.12 -1.00
C ASP A 43 4.05 -9.04 -0.32
N VAL A 44 3.40 -8.20 -1.13
CA VAL A 44 2.52 -7.13 -0.64
C VAL A 44 1.36 -7.71 0.16
N ARG A 45 0.70 -8.77 -0.34
CA ARG A 45 -0.36 -9.49 0.39
C ARG A 45 0.15 -10.07 1.70
N ALA A 46 1.33 -10.68 1.71
CA ALA A 46 1.92 -11.27 2.91
C ALA A 46 2.19 -10.22 4.00
N VAL A 47 2.75 -9.06 3.64
CA VAL A 47 2.95 -7.94 4.58
C VAL A 47 1.63 -7.43 5.15
N PHE A 48 0.61 -7.19 4.30
CA PHE A 48 -0.71 -6.77 4.77
C PHE A 48 -1.36 -7.79 5.70
N ARG A 49 -1.26 -9.09 5.38
CA ARG A 49 -1.79 -10.18 6.21
C ARG A 49 -1.13 -10.19 7.59
N ALA A 50 0.19 -10.11 7.65
CA ALA A 50 0.93 -10.07 8.91
C ALA A 50 0.51 -8.86 9.76
N ARG A 51 0.39 -7.68 9.13
CA ARG A 51 0.00 -6.45 9.81
C ARG A 51 -1.42 -6.48 10.37
N ILE A 52 -2.39 -6.92 9.57
CA ILE A 52 -3.78 -7.00 10.00
C ILE A 52 -3.97 -8.08 11.07
N THR A 53 -3.30 -9.22 10.94
CA THR A 53 -3.33 -10.27 11.97
C THR A 53 -2.90 -9.72 13.34
N ARG A 54 -1.83 -8.92 13.38
CA ARG A 54 -1.38 -8.24 14.61
C ARG A 54 -2.39 -7.21 15.13
N GLN A 55 -3.11 -6.52 14.25
CA GLN A 55 -4.17 -5.58 14.65
C GLN A 55 -5.36 -6.32 15.28
N LEU A 56 -5.80 -7.43 14.67
CA LEU A 56 -6.89 -8.26 15.16
C LEU A 56 -6.61 -8.90 16.53
N VAL A 57 -5.34 -9.18 16.84
CA VAL A 57 -4.91 -9.63 18.19
C VAL A 57 -5.11 -8.52 19.24
N LYS A 58 -4.98 -7.24 18.87
CA LYS A 58 -5.13 -6.10 19.79
C LYS A 58 -6.58 -5.64 19.93
N ALA A 59 -7.39 -5.80 18.90
CA ALA A 59 -8.82 -5.46 18.90
C ALA A 59 -9.58 -6.36 17.92
N THR A 60 -10.64 -7.02 18.39
CA THR A 60 -11.46 -7.88 17.54
C THR A 60 -12.36 -7.03 16.64
N ASP A 61 -12.10 -7.08 15.34
CA ASP A 61 -12.90 -6.42 14.31
C ASP A 61 -13.37 -7.48 13.28
N PRO A 62 -14.65 -7.87 13.30
CA PRO A 62 -15.18 -8.90 12.41
C PRO A 62 -15.22 -8.46 10.94
N GLU A 63 -15.33 -7.15 10.66
CA GLU A 63 -15.34 -6.64 9.28
C GLU A 63 -13.93 -6.71 8.69
N LEU A 64 -12.92 -6.32 9.47
CA LEU A 64 -11.51 -6.44 9.08
C LEU A 64 -11.07 -7.90 8.93
N ALA A 65 -11.56 -8.80 9.79
CA ALA A 65 -11.32 -10.23 9.66
C ALA A 65 -11.93 -10.81 8.38
N ALA A 66 -13.17 -10.46 8.05
CA ALA A 66 -13.82 -10.88 6.81
C ALA A 66 -13.07 -10.36 5.57
N LEU A 67 -12.61 -9.11 5.60
CA LEU A 67 -11.83 -8.50 4.52
C LEU A 67 -10.47 -9.18 4.31
N CYS A 68 -9.82 -9.59 5.40
CA CYS A 68 -8.61 -10.41 5.36
C CYS A 68 -8.85 -11.73 4.64
N GLU A 69 -9.92 -12.45 4.97
CA GLU A 69 -10.24 -13.70 4.31
C GLU A 69 -10.61 -13.49 2.83
N GLU A 70 -11.37 -12.43 2.52
CA GLU A 70 -11.78 -12.08 1.15
C GLU A 70 -10.56 -11.76 0.26
N LEU A 71 -9.63 -10.94 0.74
CA LEU A 71 -8.57 -10.37 -0.09
C LEU A 71 -7.21 -11.03 0.12
N LEU A 72 -6.97 -11.79 1.18
CA LEU A 72 -5.65 -12.35 1.51
C LEU A 72 -5.68 -13.89 1.60
N THR A 73 -6.58 -14.48 0.81
CA THR A 73 -6.78 -15.93 0.66
C THR A 73 -5.70 -16.63 -0.16
N ALA A 74 -4.88 -15.89 -0.91
CA ALA A 74 -3.72 -16.46 -1.59
C ALA A 74 -2.67 -16.85 -0.55
N ASP A 75 -2.31 -18.14 -0.51
CA ASP A 75 -1.26 -18.66 0.37
C ASP A 75 0.03 -17.88 0.10
N PRO A 76 0.72 -17.37 1.14
CA PRO A 76 2.05 -16.83 0.95
C PRO A 76 2.93 -17.95 0.38
N ASP A 77 3.65 -17.66 -0.69
CA ASP A 77 4.65 -18.59 -1.20
C ASP A 77 5.63 -18.87 -0.04
N PRO A 78 5.75 -20.13 0.44
CA PRO A 78 6.49 -20.43 1.66
C PRO A 78 7.94 -19.97 1.60
N GLU A 79 8.54 -19.89 0.40
CA GLU A 79 9.90 -19.37 0.21
C GLU A 79 10.02 -17.85 0.47
N ASN A 80 8.98 -17.05 0.22
CA ASN A 80 8.99 -15.60 0.43
C ASN A 80 8.59 -15.15 1.85
N THR A 81 8.01 -16.04 2.65
CA THR A 81 7.65 -15.75 4.05
C THR A 81 8.87 -15.49 4.94
N THR A 82 10.06 -15.94 4.53
CA THR A 82 11.29 -15.92 5.33
C THR A 82 11.91 -14.52 5.48
N SER A 83 11.50 -13.53 4.66
CA SER A 83 12.06 -12.17 4.67
C SER A 83 11.20 -11.10 5.34
N LEU A 84 10.08 -11.48 5.97
CA LEU A 84 9.22 -10.56 6.74
C LEU A 84 9.84 -10.25 8.12
N SER A 85 10.90 -9.44 8.12
CA SER A 85 11.53 -8.87 9.31
C SER A 85 10.57 -7.90 10.03
N ILE A 86 10.89 -7.52 11.28
CA ILE A 86 10.22 -6.44 12.03
C ILE A 86 10.15 -5.13 11.21
N ALA A 87 11.09 -4.94 10.25
CA ALA A 87 11.06 -3.83 9.31
C ALA A 87 9.78 -3.76 8.43
N SER A 88 9.12 -4.89 8.17
CA SER A 88 7.88 -4.98 7.38
C SER A 88 6.67 -4.33 8.07
N ASP A 89 6.73 -4.04 9.37
CA ASP A 89 5.69 -3.26 10.06
C ASP A 89 5.76 -1.75 9.72
N ILE A 90 6.92 -1.29 9.23
CA ILE A 90 7.19 0.13 8.95
C ILE A 90 7.33 0.41 7.45
N VAL A 91 7.83 -0.57 6.69
CA VAL A 91 8.19 -0.43 5.28
C VAL A 91 7.54 -1.52 4.45
N LEU A 92 6.69 -1.12 3.49
CA LEU A 92 6.09 -2.01 2.49
C LEU A 92 6.76 -1.80 1.12
N PRO A 93 7.70 -2.66 0.70
CA PRO A 93 8.29 -2.56 -0.62
C PRO A 93 7.30 -3.01 -1.71
N MET A 94 7.17 -2.22 -2.77
CA MET A 94 6.26 -2.46 -3.89
C MET A 94 6.98 -2.18 -5.20
N VAL A 95 6.85 -3.07 -6.17
CA VAL A 95 7.30 -2.87 -7.54
C VAL A 95 6.07 -2.74 -8.41
N ILE A 96 5.90 -1.59 -9.07
CA ILE A 96 4.66 -1.26 -9.77
C ILE A 96 4.96 -1.02 -11.24
N ARG A 97 4.32 -1.77 -12.13
CA ARG A 97 4.44 -1.62 -13.57
C ARG A 97 3.55 -0.49 -14.07
N LEU A 98 4.18 0.61 -14.48
CA LEU A 98 3.51 1.80 -15.00
C LEU A 98 4.14 2.19 -16.34
N ARG A 99 3.32 2.28 -17.39
CA ARG A 99 3.74 2.70 -18.75
C ARG A 99 4.97 1.96 -19.27
N GLY A 100 5.10 0.67 -18.94
CA GLY A 100 6.21 -0.18 -19.37
C GLY A 100 7.50 -0.06 -18.53
N ARG A 101 7.48 0.71 -17.44
CA ARG A 101 8.57 0.76 -16.45
C ARG A 101 8.11 0.14 -15.13
N GLU A 102 9.06 -0.21 -14.26
CA GLU A 102 8.78 -0.87 -12.98
C GLU A 102 9.42 -0.09 -11.81
N PRO A 103 8.96 1.15 -11.52
CA PRO A 103 9.42 1.87 -10.34
C PRO A 103 9.24 1.04 -9.07
N ARG A 104 10.30 1.03 -8.27
CA ARG A 104 10.37 0.40 -6.96
C ARG A 104 10.04 1.47 -5.94
N LEU A 105 9.02 1.22 -5.15
CA LEU A 105 8.54 2.10 -4.09
C LEU A 105 8.63 1.38 -2.75
N PHE A 106 8.64 2.16 -1.68
CA PHE A 106 8.31 1.66 -0.36
C PHE A 106 7.31 2.59 0.31
N SER A 107 6.32 2.06 1.01
CA SER A 107 5.40 2.88 1.80
C SER A 107 5.76 2.87 3.27
N THR A 108 5.48 4.00 3.93
CA THR A 108 5.57 4.16 5.39
C THR A 108 4.26 4.74 5.90
N ILE A 109 3.81 4.27 7.06
CA ILE A 109 2.54 4.72 7.64
C ILE A 109 2.81 5.43 8.95
N THR A 110 2.39 6.70 9.00
CA THR A 110 2.49 7.55 10.18
C THR A 110 1.10 7.74 10.77
N THR A 111 0.87 7.26 12.00
CA THR A 111 -0.41 7.40 12.69
C THR A 111 -0.35 8.54 13.71
N PHE A 112 -1.26 9.50 13.61
CA PHE A 112 -1.43 10.59 14.57
C PHE A 112 -2.50 10.20 15.59
N ARG A 113 -2.08 10.00 16.84
CA ARG A 113 -2.99 9.75 17.97
C ARG A 113 -3.13 11.03 18.78
N THR A 114 -4.34 11.52 18.96
CA THR A 114 -4.62 12.63 19.89
C THR A 114 -5.04 12.03 21.23
N PRO A 115 -4.31 12.28 22.34
CA PRO A 115 -4.54 11.59 23.62
C PRO A 115 -5.81 12.03 24.37
N MET A 116 -6.78 12.67 23.71
CA MET A 116 -7.86 13.38 24.40
C MET A 116 -9.28 12.84 24.17
N ASP A 117 -9.49 11.86 23.29
CA ASP A 117 -10.79 11.19 23.23
C ASP A 117 -10.66 9.74 22.79
N ILE A 118 -11.25 8.85 23.59
CA ILE A 118 -11.30 7.39 23.43
C ILE A 118 -12.13 6.96 22.20
N THR A 119 -12.66 7.93 21.45
CA THR A 119 -13.57 7.76 20.30
C THR A 119 -13.09 8.45 19.02
N LEU A 120 -11.89 9.04 19.00
CA LEU A 120 -11.39 9.74 17.82
C LEU A 120 -10.78 8.78 16.79
N ASP A 121 -11.28 8.89 15.56
CA ASP A 121 -10.71 8.28 14.36
C ASP A 121 -9.20 8.54 14.29
N GLU A 122 -8.40 7.48 14.31
CA GLU A 122 -6.96 7.57 14.12
C GLU A 122 -6.68 8.06 12.69
N VAL A 123 -6.01 9.20 12.55
CA VAL A 123 -5.57 9.67 11.24
C VAL A 123 -4.23 9.02 10.92
N ALA A 124 -4.19 8.16 9.91
CA ALA A 124 -2.97 7.59 9.38
C ALA A 124 -2.65 8.21 8.01
N ILE A 125 -1.40 8.64 7.84
CA ILE A 125 -0.85 9.07 6.55
C ILE A 125 0.06 7.96 6.04
N GLU A 126 -0.31 7.38 4.90
CA GLU A 126 0.56 6.51 4.13
C GLU A 126 1.33 7.34 3.09
N SER A 127 2.65 7.26 3.15
CA SER A 127 3.55 7.95 2.22
C SER A 127 4.37 6.93 1.45
N CYS A 128 4.35 7.01 0.12
CA CYS A 128 5.12 6.14 -0.77
C CYS A 128 6.34 6.90 -1.31
N TYR A 129 7.51 6.29 -1.21
CA TYR A 129 8.79 6.88 -1.62
C TYR A 129 9.46 6.00 -2.67
N PRO A 130 10.17 6.59 -3.65
CA PRO A 130 11.02 5.83 -4.56
C PRO A 130 12.15 5.15 -3.79
N ALA A 131 12.41 3.88 -4.09
CA ALA A 131 13.45 3.08 -3.45
C ALA A 131 14.85 3.32 -4.04
N ASP A 132 14.93 3.89 -5.25
CA ASP A 132 16.18 4.16 -5.97
C ASP A 132 16.07 5.41 -6.86
N ALA A 133 17.21 5.86 -7.39
CA ALA A 133 17.31 7.05 -8.23
C ALA A 133 16.52 6.94 -9.54
N GLU A 134 16.42 5.74 -10.11
CA GLU A 134 15.65 5.48 -11.33
C GLU A 134 14.15 5.67 -11.08
N SER A 135 13.65 5.10 -9.98
CA SER A 135 12.28 5.24 -9.53
C SER A 135 11.97 6.69 -9.15
N ALA A 136 12.94 7.41 -8.55
CA ALA A 136 12.79 8.82 -8.23
C ALA A 136 12.66 9.68 -9.50
N ALA A 137 13.51 9.43 -10.50
CA ALA A 137 13.47 10.12 -11.79
C ALA A 137 12.14 9.87 -12.53
N TYR A 138 11.48 8.73 -12.32
CA TYR A 138 10.17 8.44 -12.90
C TYR A 138 9.06 9.39 -12.42
N PHE A 139 9.07 9.76 -11.14
CA PHE A 139 8.05 10.65 -10.54
C PHE A 139 8.46 12.13 -10.52
N ALA A 140 9.68 12.43 -10.95
CA ALA A 140 10.19 13.78 -10.97
C ALA A 140 9.45 14.61 -12.05
N PRO A 141 9.09 15.87 -11.78
CA PRO A 141 8.44 16.72 -12.75
C PRO A 141 9.33 16.92 -13.99
N PRO A 142 8.77 16.98 -15.20
CA PRO A 142 9.56 17.21 -16.41
C PRO A 142 10.34 18.53 -16.28
N GLY A 143 11.67 18.46 -16.27
CA GLY A 143 12.57 19.60 -16.12
C GLY A 143 13.36 19.66 -14.80
N SER A 144 13.20 18.72 -13.87
CA SER A 144 14.07 18.58 -12.71
C SER A 144 15.37 17.85 -13.04
N ASP A 145 16.06 18.27 -14.11
CA ASP A 145 17.46 17.89 -14.31
C ASP A 145 18.32 19.00 -13.70
N SER A 146 18.56 18.88 -12.40
CA SER A 146 19.43 19.78 -11.66
C SER A 146 20.81 19.16 -11.55
N ARG A 147 21.68 19.56 -12.49
CA ARG A 147 23.12 19.77 -12.33
C ARG A 147 23.79 19.00 -11.20
N ARG A 148 24.69 18.08 -11.56
CA ARG A 148 26.07 18.08 -11.09
C ARG A 148 26.98 17.31 -12.03
#